data_AF-A0A8H3X2Z2-F1
#
_entry.id   AF-A0A8H3X2Z2-F1
#
_cell.length_a   1.000
_cell.length_b   1.000
_cell.length_c   1.000
_cell.angle_alpha   90.00
_cell.angle_beta   90.00
_cell.angle_gamma   90.00
#
_symmetry.space_group_name_H-M   'P 1'
#
loop_
_entity.id
_entity.type
_entity.pdbx_description
1 polymer ?
#
loop_
_entity_poly.entity_id
_entity_poly.type
_entity_poly.pdbx_seq_one_letter_code
_entity_poly.pdbx_strand_id
1 'polypeptide(L)'
;MNSNLSTYFSRSKKNFILDIIDELKKDLQFKYNEYNDVSKSEEVDIHIEIDGTRFAILYKDWAREIGPGVIQTFDGFLTQQKSGTVGVVVTPDKGSFSSNCRKRSKTSIHHIILKKKVIFVVTLKSLVRIF
;
A
#
# COMPACT_ATOMS: atom_id res chain seq x y z
N MET A 1 -3.93 28.39 -9.84
CA MET A 1 -2.77 27.47 -9.83
C MET A 1 -3.14 26.24 -9.00
N ASN A 2 -3.65 25.15 -9.59
CA ASN A 2 -3.96 23.90 -8.86
C ASN A 2 -4.11 22.66 -9.76
N SER A 3 -4.02 22.80 -11.09
CA SER A 3 -4.15 21.69 -12.03
C SER A 3 -2.93 20.76 -12.01
N ASN A 4 -1.71 21.29 -12.03
CA ASN A 4 -0.50 20.47 -12.21
C ASN A 4 -0.16 19.51 -11.06
N LEU A 5 -0.45 19.86 -9.80
CA LEU A 5 -0.15 18.99 -8.65
C LEU A 5 -1.09 17.78 -8.58
N SER A 6 -2.40 18.01 -8.79
CA SER A 6 -3.39 16.93 -8.83
C SER A 6 -3.09 15.94 -9.96
N THR A 7 -2.74 16.44 -11.15
CA THR A 7 -2.36 15.57 -12.28
C THR A 7 -1.03 14.85 -12.06
N TYR A 8 -0.06 15.46 -11.37
CA TYR A 8 1.20 14.82 -11.02
C TYR A 8 1.02 13.71 -9.99
N PHE A 9 0.26 13.96 -8.91
CA PHE A 9 -0.05 12.94 -7.91
C PHE A 9 -0.86 11.78 -8.50
N SER A 10 -1.81 12.06 -9.40
CA SER A 10 -2.57 11.01 -10.08
C SER A 10 -1.69 10.18 -11.03
N ARG A 11 -0.74 10.81 -11.73
CA ARG A 11 0.20 10.14 -12.63
C ARG A 11 1.25 9.32 -11.87
N SER A 12 1.79 9.86 -10.78
CA SER A 12 2.76 9.17 -9.92
C SER A 12 2.14 7.96 -9.22
N LYS A 13 0.92 8.11 -8.70
CA LYS A 13 0.13 7.01 -8.14
C LYS A 13 -0.17 5.94 -9.18
N LYS A 14 -0.63 6.33 -10.37
CA LYS A 14 -0.90 5.39 -11.47
C LYS A 14 0.36 4.65 -11.91
N ASN A 15 1.48 5.35 -12.09
CA ASN A 15 2.76 4.73 -12.43
C ASN A 15 3.25 3.79 -11.32
N PHE A 16 3.10 4.17 -10.05
CA PHE A 16 3.42 3.28 -8.93
C PHE A 16 2.60 1.98 -9.00
N ILE A 17 1.29 2.08 -9.20
CA ILE A 17 0.39 0.92 -9.29
C ILE A 17 0.82 0.02 -10.46
N LEU A 18 1.05 0.60 -11.65
CA LEU A 18 1.48 -0.14 -12.83
C LEU A 18 2.84 -0.83 -12.62
N ASP A 19 3.83 -0.12 -12.06
CA ASP A 19 5.15 -0.67 -11.79
C ASP A 19 5.09 -1.86 -10.82
N ILE A 20 4.27 -1.76 -9.76
CA ILE A 20 4.07 -2.86 -8.81
C ILE A 20 3.40 -4.05 -9.50
N ILE A 21 2.33 -3.82 -10.27
CA ILE A 21 1.62 -4.88 -10.98
C ILE A 21 2.55 -5.58 -11.99
N ASP A 22 3.34 -4.83 -12.75
CA ASP A 22 4.28 -5.38 -13.73
C ASP A 22 5.39 -6.19 -13.05
N GLU A 23 5.93 -5.72 -11.93
CA GLU A 23 6.92 -6.46 -11.14
C GLU A 23 6.34 -7.74 -10.52
N LEU A 24 5.10 -7.68 -10.04
CA LEU A 24 4.39 -8.86 -9.53
C LEU A 24 4.13 -9.88 -10.64
N LYS A 25 3.74 -9.44 -11.85
CA LYS A 25 3.49 -10.31 -13.00
C LYS A 25 4.74 -11.03 -13.52
N LYS A 26 5.92 -10.40 -13.43
CA LYS A 26 7.18 -10.96 -13.94
C LYS A 26 7.72 -12.09 -13.08
N ASP A 27 7.70 -11.91 -11.76
CA ASP A 27 8.39 -12.81 -10.84
C ASP A 27 7.48 -13.87 -10.22
N LEU A 28 6.17 -13.68 -10.32
CA LEU A 28 5.20 -14.49 -9.64
C LEU A 28 4.15 -14.90 -10.67
N GLN A 29 4.03 -16.19 -10.96
CA GLN A 29 2.95 -16.75 -11.79
C GLN A 29 1.60 -16.67 -11.06
N PHE A 30 1.27 -15.50 -10.50
CA PHE A 30 0.10 -15.33 -9.66
C PHE A 30 -1.18 -15.51 -10.46
N LYS A 31 -2.14 -16.21 -9.85
CA LYS A 31 -3.57 -15.96 -10.08
C LYS A 31 -3.88 -14.57 -9.51
N TYR A 32 -3.41 -13.54 -10.21
CA TYR A 32 -3.77 -12.16 -9.95
C TYR A 32 -5.27 -12.01 -10.17
N ASN A 33 -6.02 -11.97 -9.07
CA ASN A 33 -7.36 -11.46 -9.08
C ASN A 33 -7.25 -10.01 -8.61
N GLU A 34 -7.25 -9.06 -9.54
CA GLU A 34 -7.57 -7.69 -9.19
C GLU A 34 -8.97 -7.72 -8.60
N TYR A 35 -9.08 -7.67 -7.27
CA TYR A 35 -10.38 -7.54 -6.65
C TYR A 35 -10.75 -6.07 -6.77
N ASN A 36 -11.43 -5.75 -7.86
CA ASN A 36 -12.05 -4.45 -8.11
C ASN A 36 -13.25 -4.23 -7.19
N ASP A 37 -13.09 -4.39 -5.88
CA ASP A 37 -13.94 -3.67 -4.93
C ASP A 37 -13.39 -2.25 -4.80
N VAL A 38 -13.29 -1.59 -5.96
CA VAL A 38 -13.08 -0.16 -6.07
C VAL A 38 -14.41 0.48 -5.70
N SER A 39 -14.81 0.30 -4.43
CA SER A 39 -15.45 1.42 -3.76
C SER A 39 -14.48 2.59 -3.90
N LYS A 40 -15.01 3.74 -4.29
CA LYS A 40 -14.29 5.00 -4.48
C LYS A 40 -13.77 5.55 -3.13
N SER A 41 -13.11 4.70 -2.35
CA SER A 41 -12.50 5.04 -1.08
C SER A 41 -11.12 5.63 -1.36
N GLU A 42 -10.89 6.85 -0.90
CA GLU A 42 -9.56 7.50 -0.93
C GLU A 42 -8.54 6.83 0.03
N GLU A 43 -8.96 5.73 0.69
CA GLU A 43 -8.27 5.12 1.81
C GLU A 43 -7.41 3.90 1.41
N VAL A 44 -7.62 3.32 0.21
CA VAL A 44 -6.79 2.24 -0.36
C VAL A 44 -6.62 2.40 -1.87
N ASP A 45 -5.44 2.02 -2.36
CA ASP A 45 -5.06 2.18 -3.76
C ASP A 45 -5.02 0.87 -4.54
N ILE A 46 -4.71 -0.24 -3.87
CA ILE A 46 -4.62 -1.56 -4.49
C ILE A 46 -5.13 -2.63 -3.51
N HIS A 47 -5.97 -3.53 -4.01
CA HIS A 47 -6.31 -4.79 -3.37
C HIS A 47 -5.74 -5.94 -4.19
N ILE A 48 -4.90 -6.78 -3.58
CA ILE A 48 -4.36 -7.98 -4.23
C ILE A 48 -4.42 -9.18 -3.31
N GLU A 49 -4.74 -10.33 -3.88
CA GLU A 49 -4.58 -11.63 -3.22
C GLU A 49 -3.42 -12.37 -3.89
N ILE A 50 -2.56 -12.91 -3.05
CA ILE A 50 -1.26 -13.46 -3.39
C ILE A 50 -1.11 -14.70 -2.50
N ASP A 51 -1.14 -15.89 -3.09
CA ASP A 51 -1.05 -17.19 -2.40
C ASP A 51 -1.99 -17.30 -1.19
N GLY A 52 -3.25 -16.90 -1.40
CA GLY A 52 -4.30 -16.90 -0.37
C GLY A 52 -4.18 -15.78 0.66
N THR A 53 -3.10 -15.00 0.65
CA THR A 53 -2.93 -13.83 1.52
C THR A 53 -3.45 -12.58 0.83
N ARG A 54 -4.33 -11.85 1.52
CA ARG A 54 -4.89 -10.59 1.03
C ARG A 54 -4.06 -9.41 1.50
N PHE A 55 -3.78 -8.50 0.58
CA PHE A 55 -3.10 -7.25 0.84
C PHE A 55 -3.98 -6.07 0.44
N ALA A 56 -4.14 -5.12 1.36
CA ALA A 56 -4.63 -3.79 1.07
C ALA A 56 -3.41 -2.84 1.06
N ILE A 57 -3.20 -2.12 -0.03
CA ILE A 57 -2.01 -1.28 -0.21
C ILE A 57 -2.44 0.17 -0.40
N LEU A 58 -1.89 1.04 0.44
CA LEU A 58 -2.07 2.48 0.40
C LEU A 58 -0.75 3.15 0.00
N TYR A 59 -0.73 3.81 -1.14
CA TYR A 59 0.40 4.59 -1.63
C TYR A 59 0.20 6.08 -1.31
N LYS A 60 1.07 6.62 -0.47
CA LYS A 60 1.11 8.05 -0.17
C LYS A 60 2.35 8.69 -0.76
N ASP A 61 2.17 9.26 -1.95
CA ASP A 61 3.13 10.14 -2.61
C ASP A 61 3.05 11.54 -2.03
N TRP A 62 3.52 11.72 -0.81
CA TRP A 62 3.56 13.03 -0.17
C TRP A 62 5.00 13.53 -0.12
N ALA A 63 5.20 14.80 -0.50
CA ALA A 63 6.47 15.51 -0.30
C ALA A 63 6.78 15.77 1.19
N ARG A 64 5.81 15.51 2.07
CA ARG A 64 5.91 15.66 3.53
C ARG A 64 5.90 14.29 4.21
N GLU A 65 6.47 14.27 5.41
CA GLU A 65 6.49 13.09 6.26
C GLU A 65 5.08 12.56 6.56
N ILE A 66 4.91 11.25 6.51
CA ILE A 66 3.65 10.57 6.81
C ILE A 66 3.44 10.51 8.33
N GLY A 67 2.35 11.12 8.78
CA GLY A 67 1.94 11.18 10.18
C GLY A 67 1.16 9.94 10.66
N PRO A 68 0.90 9.84 11.98
CA PRO A 68 0.15 8.72 12.56
C PRO A 68 -1.31 8.66 12.11
N GLY A 69 -1.91 9.79 11.69
CA GLY A 69 -3.29 9.83 11.22
C GLY A 69 -3.56 8.94 10.00
N VAL A 70 -2.56 8.77 9.12
CA VAL A 70 -2.67 7.84 7.98
C VAL A 70 -2.89 6.40 8.45
N ILE A 71 -2.19 5.99 9.51
CA ILE A 71 -2.36 4.64 10.06
C ILE A 71 -3.72 4.51 10.74
N GLN A 72 -4.18 5.54 11.43
CA GLN A 72 -5.49 5.53 12.09
C GLN A 72 -6.65 5.40 11.08
N THR A 73 -6.61 6.15 9.98
CA THR A 73 -7.60 6.00 8.90
C THR A 73 -7.52 4.61 8.29
N PHE A 74 -6.31 4.14 8.01
CA PHE A 74 -6.10 2.84 7.39
C PHE A 74 -6.51 1.67 8.30
N ASP A 75 -6.33 1.79 9.61
CA ASP A 75 -6.88 0.85 10.61
C ASP A 75 -8.41 0.77 10.56
N GLY A 76 -9.07 1.92 10.45
CA GLY A 76 -10.53 1.98 10.32
C GLY A 76 -11.00 1.25 9.06
N PHE A 77 -10.27 1.44 7.95
CA PHE A 77 -10.51 0.71 6.70
C PHE A 77 -10.32 -0.81 6.86
N LEU A 78 -9.19 -1.25 7.45
CA LEU A 78 -8.85 -2.67 7.61
C LEU A 78 -9.85 -3.43 8.50
N THR A 79 -10.50 -2.74 9.44
CA THR A 79 -11.57 -3.31 10.27
C THR A 79 -12.76 -3.80 9.44
N GLN A 80 -12.98 -3.21 8.25
CA GLN A 80 -14.06 -3.56 7.33
C GLN A 80 -13.64 -4.65 6.33
N GLN A 81 -12.37 -5.03 6.33
CA GLN A 81 -11.84 -6.03 5.40
C GLN A 81 -12.00 -7.45 5.96
N LYS A 82 -11.83 -8.44 5.09
CA LYS A 82 -11.82 -9.85 5.51
C LYS A 82 -10.68 -10.08 6.51
N SER A 83 -10.96 -10.92 7.52
CA SER A 83 -9.96 -11.35 8.50
C SER A 83 -8.71 -11.89 7.80
N GLY A 84 -7.53 -11.56 8.35
CA GLY A 84 -6.24 -11.92 7.78
C GLY A 84 -5.73 -11.02 6.66
N THR A 85 -6.43 -9.92 6.33
CA THR A 85 -5.93 -8.92 5.38
C THR A 85 -4.74 -8.16 5.97
N VAL A 86 -3.62 -8.15 5.26
CA VAL A 86 -2.41 -7.41 5.62
C VAL A 86 -2.49 -6.01 5.02
N GLY A 87 -2.32 -5.00 5.87
CA GLY A 87 -2.22 -3.61 5.44
C GLY A 87 -0.79 -3.25 5.06
N VAL A 88 -0.61 -2.53 3.95
CA VAL A 88 0.68 -1.98 3.56
C VAL A 88 0.55 -0.50 3.26
N VAL A 89 1.36 0.33 3.91
CA VAL A 89 1.52 1.73 3.53
C VAL A 89 2.86 1.90 2.82
N VAL A 90 2.79 2.38 1.59
CA VAL A 90 3.95 2.58 0.73
C VAL A 90 4.15 4.07 0.47
N THR A 91 5.40 4.50 0.52
CA THR A 91 5.82 5.86 0.20
C THR A 91 6.87 5.84 -0.92
N PRO A 92 7.01 6.90 -1.74
CA PRO A 92 8.14 7.04 -2.65
C PRO A 92 9.47 6.91 -1.91
N ASP A 93 10.56 6.62 -2.63
CA ASP A 93 11.87 6.41 -1.97
C ASP A 93 12.40 7.65 -1.24
N LYS A 94 11.98 8.84 -1.70
CA LYS A 94 12.25 10.13 -1.06
C LYS A 94 11.28 10.46 0.09
N GLY A 95 10.20 9.71 0.23
CA GLY A 95 9.24 9.88 1.31
C GLY A 95 9.75 9.33 2.64
N SER A 96 9.09 9.74 3.72
CA SER A 96 9.43 9.36 5.10
C SER A 96 8.19 9.08 5.95
N PHE A 97 8.38 8.25 6.98
CA PHE A 97 7.40 7.98 8.02
C PHE A 97 7.89 8.56 9.34
N SER A 98 7.04 9.37 9.97
CA SER A 98 7.29 9.92 11.30
C SER A 98 7.48 8.81 12.33
N SER A 99 8.19 9.13 13.42
CA SER A 99 8.34 8.21 14.55
C SER A 99 6.99 7.78 15.12
N ASN A 100 6.02 8.71 15.20
CA ASN A 100 4.66 8.45 15.67
C ASN A 100 3.88 7.55 14.69
N CYS A 101 4.06 7.71 13.38
CA CYS A 101 3.50 6.81 12.38
C CYS A 101 4.00 5.36 12.58
N ARG A 102 5.31 5.19 12.75
CA ARG A 102 5.93 3.88 13.01
C ARG A 102 5.49 3.27 14.34
N LYS A 103 5.33 4.08 15.39
CA LYS A 103 4.79 3.61 16.67
C LYS A 103 3.36 3.11 16.49
N ARG A 104 2.53 3.90 15.80
CA ARG A 104 1.13 3.56 15.57
C ARG A 104 0.95 2.28 14.75
N SER A 105 1.76 2.07 13.71
CA SER A 105 1.69 0.84 12.91
C SER A 105 2.05 -0.41 13.73
N LYS A 106 2.91 -0.28 14.74
CA LYS A 106 3.27 -1.40 15.64
C LYS A 106 2.23 -1.69 16.71
N THR A 107 1.43 -0.69 17.08
CA THR A 107 0.35 -0.83 18.08
C THR A 107 -1.02 -1.05 17.43
N SER A 108 -1.07 -1.15 16.11
CA SER A 108 -2.29 -1.49 15.39
C SER A 108 -2.70 -2.93 15.71
N ILE A 109 -4.01 -3.18 15.76
CA ILE A 109 -4.58 -4.53 15.86
C ILE A 109 -4.48 -5.29 14.53
N HIS A 110 -4.20 -4.60 13.43
CA HIS A 110 -3.98 -5.16 12.10
C HIS A 110 -2.48 -5.25 11.80
N HIS A 111 -2.11 -6.19 10.94
CA HIS A 111 -0.74 -6.27 10.44
C HIS A 111 -0.49 -5.16 9.42
N ILE A 112 0.06 -4.02 9.87
CA ILE A 112 0.40 -2.88 9.02
C ILE A 112 1.92 -2.80 8.79
N ILE A 113 2.31 -2.91 7.53
CA ILE A 113 3.71 -2.84 7.09
C ILE A 113 3.97 -1.47 6.45
N LEU A 114 5.04 -0.80 6.88
CA LEU A 114 5.50 0.47 6.30
C LEU A 114 6.71 0.23 5.39
N LYS A 115 6.63 0.62 4.12
CA LYS A 115 7.73 0.42 3.16
C LYS A 115 7.94 1.61 2.24
N LYS A 116 9.17 1.74 1.77
CA LYS A 116 9.50 2.54 0.59
C LYS A 116 9.24 1.72 -0.67
N LYS A 117 8.88 2.38 -1.79
CA LYS A 117 8.59 1.74 -3.08
C LYS A 117 9.64 0.69 -3.47
N VAL A 118 10.93 1.04 -3.43
CA VAL A 118 12.00 0.13 -3.88
C VAL A 118 12.10 -1.16 -3.05
N ILE A 119 11.93 -1.05 -1.73
CA ILE A 119 12.02 -2.20 -0.81
C ILE A 119 10.70 -2.97 -0.79
N PHE A 120 9.58 -2.32 -1.09
CA PHE A 120 8.25 -2.94 -1.07
C PHE A 120 8.14 -4.07 -2.07
N VAL A 121 8.62 -3.87 -3.30
CA VAL A 121 8.63 -4.92 -4.35
C VAL A 121 9.39 -6.15 -3.87
N VAL A 122 10.59 -5.96 -3.31
CA VAL A 122 11.40 -7.05 -2.75
C VAL A 122 10.69 -7.72 -1.57
N THR A 123 10.07 -6.93 -0.69
CA THR A 123 9.34 -7.45 0.48
C THR A 123 8.14 -8.29 0.05
N LEU A 124 7.36 -7.85 -0.94
CA LEU A 124 6.26 -8.64 -1.49
C LEU A 124 6.78 -9.97 -2.05
N LYS A 125 7.82 -9.95 -2.88
CA LYS A 125 8.44 -11.17 -3.42
C LYS A 125 8.91 -12.14 -2.32
N SER A 126 9.44 -11.62 -1.21
CA SER A 126 9.85 -12.46 -0.07
C SER A 126 8.67 -12.98 0.76
N LEU A 127 7.65 -12.16 1.03
CA LEU A 127 6.47 -12.58 1.80
C LEU A 127 5.73 -13.73 1.12
N VAL A 128 5.70 -13.68 -0.21
CA VAL A 128 5.13 -14.72 -1.05
C VAL A 128 5.82 -16.06 -0.92
N ARG A 129 7.15 -16.07 -0.95
CA ARG A 129 7.93 -17.32 -0.97
C ARG A 129 7.94 -18.06 0.38
N ILE A 130 7.42 -17.43 1.43
CA ILE A 130 7.42 -17.97 2.80
C ILE A 130 6.09 -18.66 3.13
N PHE A 131 5.02 -18.36 2.39
CA PHE A 131 3.73 -19.04 2.48
C PHE A 131 3.59 -20.09 1.36
#